data_AF-A0A1N7IT27-F1
#
_entry.id   AF-A0A1N7IT27-F1
#
_cell.length_a   1.000
_cell.length_b   1.000
_cell.length_c   1.000
_cell.angle_alpha   90.00
_cell.angle_beta   90.00
_cell.angle_gamma   90.00
#
_symmetry.space_group_name_H-M   'P 1'
#
loop_
_entity.id
_entity.type
_entity.pdbx_description
1 polymer ?
#
loop_
_entity_poly.entity_id
_entity_poly.type
_entity_poly.pdbx_seq_one_letter_code
_entity_poly.pdbx_strand_id
1 'polypeptide(L)'
;MSINNVVTDVVTDGRIDVVTEVIIEVPFHDVDVMQVAWHGHYVKYFEIARCALLDKIDYNYPQMEQSGFAWPVIDLHIRYAHPLRFQQKVRVRATLVEWENRLKIKYVIEDGDTGQRLTKGHTVQVAVNIASGEMLYASPDILFHKLDIEP
;
A
#
# COMPACT_ATOMS: atom_id res chain seq x y z
N MET A 1 10.02 -3.74 16.34
CA MET A 1 9.91 -2.38 15.80
C MET A 1 8.43 -2.03 15.91
N SER A 2 8.05 -1.14 16.82
CA SER A 2 6.64 -0.79 17.01
C SER A 2 6.21 0.14 15.88
N ILE A 3 5.32 -0.33 15.01
CA ILE A 3 4.71 0.48 13.96
C ILE A 3 3.61 1.29 14.64
N ASN A 4 3.84 2.59 14.82
CA ASN A 4 2.79 3.50 15.29
C ASN A 4 1.89 3.83 14.09
N ASN A 5 0.73 3.20 14.02
CA ASN A 5 -0.29 3.48 13.01
C ASN A 5 -1.03 4.77 13.41
N VAL A 6 -1.01 5.78 12.55
CA VAL A 6 -1.92 6.93 12.66
C VAL A 6 -3.02 6.68 11.64
N VAL A 7 -4.19 6.30 12.13
CA VAL A 7 -5.36 6.00 11.30
C VAL A 7 -6.24 7.24 11.22
N THR A 8 -6.43 7.77 10.01
CA THR A 8 -7.40 8.82 9.73
C THR A 8 -8.41 8.32 8.71
N ASP A 9 -9.68 8.59 8.97
CA ASP A 9 -10.76 8.45 7.99
C ASP A 9 -10.99 9.83 7.37
N VAL A 10 -10.91 9.92 6.05
CA VAL A 10 -11.30 11.13 5.32
C VAL A 10 -12.47 10.70 4.44
N VAL A 11 -13.64 11.30 4.63
CA VAL A 11 -14.79 11.13 3.74
C VAL A 11 -14.86 12.38 2.88
N THR A 12 -14.71 12.23 1.56
CA THR A 12 -14.84 13.34 0.62
C THR A 12 -15.81 12.95 -0.50
N ASP A 13 -16.87 13.76 -0.69
CA ASP A 13 -17.72 13.74 -1.91
C ASP A 13 -18.35 12.38 -2.30
N GLY A 14 -18.86 11.64 -1.32
CA GLY A 14 -19.56 10.36 -1.57
C GLY A 14 -18.65 9.23 -2.07
N ARG A 15 -17.32 9.42 -2.09
CA ARG A 15 -16.31 8.38 -2.33
C ARG A 15 -15.75 7.86 -1.02
N ILE A 16 -15.59 6.55 -0.94
CA ILE A 16 -14.83 5.91 0.15
C ILE A 16 -13.34 6.11 -0.15
N ASP A 17 -12.73 7.09 0.52
CA ASP A 17 -11.26 7.26 0.50
C ASP A 17 -10.64 6.34 1.56
N VAL A 18 -10.39 5.07 1.20
CA VAL A 18 -9.64 4.16 2.10
C VAL A 18 -8.17 4.60 2.12
N VAL A 19 -7.79 5.28 3.20
CA VAL A 19 -6.44 5.77 3.44
C VAL A 19 -5.88 5.25 4.76
N THR A 20 -4.57 5.03 4.80
CA THR A 20 -3.83 4.68 6.02
C THR A 20 -2.42 5.24 5.95
N GLU A 21 -1.87 5.60 7.11
CA GLU A 21 -0.50 6.09 7.24
C GLU A 21 0.26 5.27 8.27
N VAL A 22 1.53 4.99 7.95
CA VAL A 22 2.48 4.36 8.87
C VAL A 22 3.73 5.23 8.99
N ILE A 23 4.33 5.24 10.17
CA ILE A 23 5.62 5.88 10.40
C ILE A 23 6.72 4.82 10.33
N ILE A 24 7.73 5.07 9.50
CA ILE A 24 8.89 4.20 9.32
C ILE A 24 10.16 5.00 9.62
N GLU A 25 11.02 4.46 10.46
CA GLU A 25 12.39 4.93 10.61
C GLU A 25 13.28 4.11 9.68
N VAL A 26 13.97 4.77 8.74
CA VAL A 26 14.78 4.11 7.71
C VAL A 26 15.92 3.33 8.36
N PRO A 27 15.92 1.98 8.28
CA PRO A 27 16.90 1.17 8.98
C PRO A 27 18.24 1.16 8.25
N PHE A 28 19.32 0.88 9.00
CA PHE A 28 20.68 0.87 8.46
C PHE A 28 20.84 -0.08 7.26
N HIS A 29 20.26 -1.28 7.34
CA HIS A 29 20.38 -2.30 6.30
C HIS A 29 19.64 -1.95 5.00
N ASP A 30 18.84 -0.87 4.99
CA ASP A 30 18.21 -0.41 3.77
C ASP A 30 19.06 0.61 2.99
N VAL A 31 20.13 1.14 3.58
CA VAL A 31 21.01 2.18 3.02
C VAL A 31 22.19 1.58 2.26
N ASP A 32 22.51 2.11 1.09
CA ASP A 32 23.62 1.67 0.24
C ASP A 32 24.86 2.59 0.32
N VAL A 33 25.88 2.29 -0.50
CA VAL A 33 27.14 3.03 -0.57
C VAL A 33 26.98 4.51 -0.95
N MET A 34 25.84 4.92 -1.51
CA MET A 34 25.51 6.32 -1.79
C MET A 34 24.92 7.05 -0.57
N GLN A 35 24.87 6.38 0.60
CA GLN A 35 24.32 6.91 1.85
C GLN A 35 22.83 7.29 1.77
N VAL A 36 22.09 6.58 0.92
CA VAL A 36 20.65 6.70 0.77
C VAL A 36 20.02 5.30 0.74
N ALA A 37 18.71 5.21 1.02
CA ALA A 37 18.01 3.94 0.89
C ALA A 37 18.11 3.42 -0.55
N TRP A 38 18.53 2.16 -0.71
CA TRP A 38 18.61 1.51 -2.00
C TRP A 38 17.22 1.46 -2.64
N HIS A 39 17.13 1.78 -3.94
CA HIS A 39 15.86 1.99 -4.64
C HIS A 39 14.89 0.79 -4.49
N GLY A 40 15.40 -0.44 -4.55
CA GLY A 40 14.55 -1.63 -4.41
C GLY A 40 14.06 -1.91 -2.99
N HIS A 41 14.46 -1.15 -1.97
CA HIS A 41 13.92 -1.28 -0.61
C HIS A 41 12.63 -0.49 -0.38
N TYR A 42 12.30 0.47 -1.25
CA TYR A 42 11.09 1.27 -1.12
C TYR A 42 9.80 0.44 -1.23
N VAL A 43 9.85 -0.71 -1.92
CA VAL A 43 8.71 -1.64 -1.98
C VAL A 43 8.35 -2.23 -0.62
N LYS A 44 9.33 -2.39 0.28
CA LYS A 44 9.08 -2.85 1.65
C LYS A 44 8.23 -1.83 2.41
N TYR A 45 8.55 -0.55 2.26
CA TYR A 45 7.81 0.54 2.89
C TYR A 45 6.38 0.65 2.34
N PHE A 46 6.22 0.49 1.03
CA PHE A 46 4.90 0.42 0.40
C PHE A 46 4.10 -0.78 0.88
N GLU A 47 4.72 -1.95 1.00
CA GLU A 47 4.07 -3.16 1.50
C GLU A 47 3.59 -3.02 2.94
N ILE A 48 4.40 -2.43 3.83
CA ILE A 48 4.00 -2.15 5.22
C ILE A 48 2.76 -1.26 5.25
N ALA A 49 2.75 -0.16 4.47
CA ALA A 49 1.61 0.74 4.40
C ALA A 49 0.39 0.08 3.73
N ARG A 50 0.60 -0.76 2.70
CA ARG A 50 -0.43 -1.55 2.04
C ARG A 50 -1.07 -2.54 3.00
N CYS A 51 -0.29 -3.28 3.78
CA CYS A 51 -0.82 -4.23 4.76
C CYS A 51 -1.69 -3.50 5.79
N ALA A 52 -1.21 -2.37 6.33
CA ALA A 52 -1.99 -1.57 7.27
C ALA A 52 -3.31 -1.06 6.66
N LEU A 53 -3.30 -0.66 5.38
CA LEU A 53 -4.51 -0.29 4.64
C LEU A 53 -5.46 -1.48 4.45
N LEU A 54 -4.94 -2.65 4.09
CA LEU A 54 -5.74 -3.85 3.87
C LEU A 54 -6.33 -4.41 5.17
N ASP A 55 -5.60 -4.29 6.28
CA ASP A 55 -6.09 -4.62 7.63
C ASP A 55 -7.28 -3.74 8.01
N LYS A 56 -7.26 -2.46 7.62
CA LYS A 56 -8.36 -1.50 7.89
C LYS A 56 -9.69 -1.93 7.25
N ILE A 57 -9.64 -2.64 6.12
CA ILE A 57 -10.83 -3.17 5.43
C ILE A 57 -11.05 -4.67 5.69
N ASP A 58 -10.32 -5.26 6.64
CA ASP A 58 -10.35 -6.70 6.95
C ASP A 58 -10.24 -7.58 5.68
N TYR A 59 -9.32 -7.21 4.79
CA TYR A 59 -9.08 -7.90 3.54
C TYR A 59 -7.58 -7.95 3.21
N ASN A 60 -6.75 -8.32 4.19
CA ASN A 60 -5.33 -8.56 3.99
C ASN A 60 -5.07 -10.00 3.49
N TYR A 61 -3.81 -10.35 3.25
CA TYR A 61 -3.43 -11.62 2.62
C TYR A 61 -4.09 -12.87 3.22
N PRO A 62 -4.25 -13.02 4.55
CA PRO A 62 -4.96 -14.16 5.11
C PRO A 62 -6.45 -14.21 4.70
N GLN A 63 -7.15 -13.07 4.72
CA GLN A 63 -8.55 -13.00 4.30
C GLN A 63 -8.71 -13.21 2.80
N MET A 64 -7.75 -12.72 2.00
CA MET A 64 -7.71 -12.98 0.56
C MET A 64 -7.57 -14.49 0.27
N GLU A 65 -6.63 -15.16 0.94
CA GLU A 65 -6.45 -16.60 0.80
C GLU A 65 -7.71 -17.37 1.25
N GLN A 66 -8.28 -17.00 2.39
CA GLN A 66 -9.52 -17.60 2.92
C GLN A 66 -10.72 -17.39 2.00
N SER A 67 -10.77 -16.29 1.24
CA SER A 67 -11.82 -16.04 0.25
C SER A 67 -11.59 -16.77 -1.08
N GLY A 68 -10.48 -17.50 -1.22
CA GLY A 68 -10.14 -18.28 -2.40
C GLY A 68 -9.37 -17.51 -3.48
N PHE A 69 -8.86 -16.32 -3.15
CA PHE A 69 -8.22 -15.43 -4.12
C PHE A 69 -6.79 -15.02 -3.71
N ALA A 70 -5.87 -15.09 -4.65
CA ALA A 70 -4.56 -14.45 -4.53
C ALA A 70 -4.59 -13.09 -5.24
N TRP A 71 -3.79 -12.13 -4.76
CA TRP A 71 -3.69 -10.78 -5.31
C TRP A 71 -2.25 -10.38 -5.61
N PRO A 72 -1.58 -11.06 -6.57
CA PRO A 72 -0.22 -10.73 -6.95
C PRO A 72 -0.12 -9.30 -7.46
N VAL A 73 0.99 -8.63 -7.13
CA VAL A 73 1.34 -7.34 -7.74
C VAL A 73 1.79 -7.59 -9.17
N ILE A 74 1.09 -6.99 -10.14
CA ILE A 74 1.39 -7.11 -11.57
C ILE A 74 2.04 -5.86 -12.17
N ASP A 75 1.93 -4.72 -11.49
CA ASP A 75 2.56 -3.47 -11.88
C ASP A 75 3.03 -2.70 -10.65
N LEU A 76 4.20 -2.10 -10.77
CA LEU A 76 4.81 -1.25 -9.75
C LEU A 76 5.47 -0.05 -10.45
N HIS A 77 5.11 1.14 -10.01
CA HIS A 77 5.75 2.37 -10.44
C HIS A 77 6.22 3.17 -9.23
N ILE A 78 7.49 3.60 -9.24
CA ILE A 78 8.08 4.44 -8.18
C ILE A 78 8.78 5.64 -8.81
N ARG A 79 8.52 6.83 -8.25
CA ARG A 79 9.26 8.06 -8.55
C ARG A 79 9.92 8.59 -7.29
N TYR A 80 11.25 8.55 -7.29
CA TYR A 80 12.12 9.05 -6.24
C TYR A 80 12.40 10.54 -6.49
N ALA A 81 11.69 11.44 -5.80
CA ALA A 81 11.92 12.88 -5.93
C ALA A 81 13.10 13.32 -5.05
N HIS A 82 13.20 12.75 -3.85
CA HIS A 82 14.28 12.97 -2.89
C HIS A 82 14.66 11.63 -2.23
N PRO A 83 15.95 11.42 -1.89
CA PRO A 83 16.40 10.20 -1.25
C PRO A 83 15.94 10.09 0.20
N LEU A 84 15.82 8.87 0.70
CA LEU A 84 15.70 8.59 2.13
C LEU A 84 17.07 8.34 2.76
N ARG A 85 17.28 8.74 4.01
CA ARG A 85 18.55 8.60 4.73
C ARG A 85 18.40 7.75 5.99
N PHE A 86 19.51 7.18 6.47
CA PHE A 86 19.55 6.41 7.72
C PHE A 86 18.93 7.21 8.89
N GLN A 87 18.11 6.55 9.70
CA GLN A 87 17.37 7.12 10.85
C GLN A 87 16.38 8.24 10.51
N GLN A 88 16.18 8.56 9.23
CA GLN A 88 15.12 9.48 8.83
C GLN A 88 13.77 8.84 9.15
N LYS A 89 12.92 9.57 9.87
CA LYS A 89 11.52 9.19 10.08
C LYS A 89 10.71 9.68 8.90
N VAL A 90 9.99 8.78 8.27
CA VAL A 90 9.12 9.08 7.13
C VAL A 90 7.70 8.62 7.42
N ARG A 91 6.75 9.37 6.88
CA ARG A 91 5.34 8.99 6.86
C ARG A 91 5.05 8.38 5.49
N VAL A 92 4.58 7.14 5.49
CA VAL A 92 4.16 6.45 4.27
C VAL A 92 2.64 6.36 4.27
N ARG A 93 2.01 7.11 3.36
CA ARG A 93 0.57 7.10 3.13
C ARG A 93 0.24 6.13 2.01
N ALA A 94 -0.66 5.19 2.27
CA ALA A 94 -1.28 4.34 1.27
C ALA A 94 -2.73 4.78 1.04
N THR A 95 -3.18 4.78 -0.21
CA THR A 95 -4.55 5.15 -0.59
C THR A 95 -5.06 4.19 -1.64
N LEU A 96 -6.18 3.52 -1.38
CA LEU A 96 -6.89 2.71 -2.37
C LEU A 96 -7.58 3.65 -3.36
N VAL A 97 -7.35 3.45 -4.66
CA VAL A 97 -7.85 4.37 -5.69
C VAL A 97 -8.58 3.71 -6.85
N GLU A 98 -8.41 2.40 -7.04
CA GLU A 98 -9.18 1.59 -7.98
C GLU A 98 -9.40 0.22 -7.31
N TRP A 99 -10.61 -0.32 -7.40
CA TRP A 99 -10.97 -1.63 -6.82
C TRP A 99 -11.91 -2.46 -7.68
N GLU A 100 -12.57 -1.90 -8.70
CA GLU A 100 -13.58 -2.62 -9.51
C GLU A 100 -12.97 -3.74 -10.34
N ASN A 101 -11.91 -3.45 -11.10
CA ASN A 101 -11.25 -4.40 -12.02
C ASN A 101 -9.88 -4.88 -11.52
N ARG A 102 -9.30 -4.14 -10.59
CA ARG A 102 -7.96 -4.32 -10.03
C ARG A 102 -7.86 -3.55 -8.73
N LEU A 103 -7.00 -3.98 -7.83
CA LEU A 103 -6.62 -3.20 -6.67
C LEU A 103 -5.45 -2.30 -7.05
N LYS A 104 -5.69 -0.99 -7.11
CA LYS A 104 -4.64 0.01 -7.28
C LYS A 104 -4.49 0.82 -6.02
N ILE A 105 -3.28 0.81 -5.48
CA ILE A 105 -2.94 1.55 -4.26
C ILE A 105 -1.86 2.55 -4.62
N LYS A 106 -2.13 3.84 -4.35
CA LYS A 106 -1.13 4.91 -4.45
C LYS A 106 -0.39 5.05 -3.13
N TYR A 107 0.90 5.35 -3.23
CA TYR A 107 1.77 5.60 -2.09
C TYR A 107 2.40 6.98 -2.18
N VAL A 108 2.49 7.65 -1.04
CA VAL A 108 3.27 8.88 -0.86
C VAL A 108 4.16 8.71 0.35
N ILE A 109 5.46 8.99 0.20
CA ILE A 109 6.40 9.09 1.30
C ILE A 109 6.69 10.57 1.54
N GLU A 110 6.39 11.04 2.74
CA GLU A 110 6.67 12.38 3.24
C GLU A 110 7.72 12.31 4.35
N ASP A 111 8.59 13.31 4.41
CA ASP A 111 9.47 13.52 5.54
C ASP A 111 8.66 13.75 6.82
N GLY A 112 8.99 13.05 7.91
CA GLY A 112 8.20 13.06 9.14
C GLY A 112 8.17 14.41 9.86
N ASP A 113 9.23 15.22 9.71
CA ASP A 113 9.38 16.49 10.41
C ASP A 113 8.90 17.67 9.56
N THR A 114 9.25 17.68 8.27
CA THR A 114 8.99 18.80 7.36
C THR A 114 7.73 18.64 6.52
N GLY A 115 7.20 17.41 6.39
CA GLY A 115 6.12 17.08 5.46
C GLY A 115 6.52 17.17 3.98
N GLN A 116 7.82 17.33 3.66
CA GLN A 116 8.28 17.36 2.28
C GLN A 116 7.99 16.02 1.60
N ARG A 117 7.36 16.05 0.42
CA ARG A 117 7.17 14.83 -0.38
C ARG A 117 8.50 14.34 -0.95
N LEU A 118 8.89 13.14 -0.55
CA LEU A 118 10.16 12.49 -0.92
C LEU A 118 9.97 11.51 -2.08
N THR A 119 8.90 10.72 -2.05
CA THR A 119 8.64 9.69 -3.05
C THR A 119 7.15 9.56 -3.31
N LYS A 120 6.78 9.19 -4.53
CA LYS A 120 5.43 8.74 -4.86
C LYS A 120 5.48 7.49 -5.72
N GLY A 121 4.50 6.63 -5.55
CA GLY A 121 4.40 5.40 -6.34
C GLY A 121 2.99 4.84 -6.35
N HIS A 122 2.83 3.72 -7.03
CA HIS A 122 1.64 2.90 -6.93
C HIS A 122 1.95 1.44 -7.25
N THR A 123 1.09 0.55 -6.77
CA THR A 123 1.04 -0.85 -7.18
C THR A 123 -0.32 -1.16 -7.77
N VAL A 124 -0.34 -2.11 -8.69
CA VAL A 124 -1.57 -2.73 -9.21
C VAL A 124 -1.54 -4.22 -8.90
N GLN A 125 -2.64 -4.74 -8.39
CA GLN A 125 -2.87 -6.15 -8.14
C GLN A 125 -4.14 -6.59 -8.85
N VAL A 126 -4.18 -7.84 -9.30
CA VAL A 126 -5.36 -8.48 -9.90
C VAL A 126 -5.72 -9.72 -9.11
N ALA A 127 -7.01 -10.03 -9.03
CA ALA A 127 -7.47 -11.24 -8.37
C ALA A 127 -7.16 -12.47 -9.24
N VAL A 128 -6.67 -13.52 -8.59
CA VAL A 128 -6.44 -14.83 -9.19
C VAL A 128 -7.17 -15.86 -8.36
N ASN A 129 -8.03 -16.67 -8.97
CA ASN A 129 -8.65 -17.80 -8.28
C ASN A 129 -7.55 -18.81 -7.94
N ILE A 130 -7.38 -19.14 -6.66
CA ILE A 130 -6.30 -20.01 -6.20
C ILE A 130 -6.45 -21.43 -6.72
N ALA A 131 -7.69 -21.93 -6.82
CA ALA A 131 -7.97 -23.30 -7.24
C ALA A 131 -7.72 -23.53 -8.74
N SER A 132 -8.11 -22.58 -9.60
CA SER A 132 -7.91 -22.69 -11.05
C SER A 132 -6.63 -22.05 -11.56
N GLY A 133 -6.04 -21.12 -10.81
CA GLY A 133 -4.94 -20.27 -11.26
C GLY A 133 -5.35 -19.19 -12.26
N GLU A 134 -6.65 -19.02 -12.51
CA GLU A 134 -7.17 -18.07 -13.48
C GLU A 134 -7.23 -16.66 -12.91
N MET A 135 -6.73 -15.69 -13.68
CA MET A 135 -6.90 -14.28 -13.39
C MET A 135 -8.34 -13.85 -13.69
N LEU A 136 -8.95 -13.11 -12.77
CA LEU A 136 -10.26 -12.51 -12.98
C LEU A 136 -10.13 -11.16 -13.70
N TYR A 137 -11.10 -10.85 -14.57
CA TYR A 137 -11.19 -9.53 -15.21
C TYR A 137 -11.74 -8.44 -14.29
N ALA A 138 -12.59 -8.83 -13.34
CA ALA A 138 -13.17 -7.98 -12.31
C ALA A 138 -12.76 -8.49 -10.92
N SER A 139 -12.77 -7.61 -9.94
CA SER A 139 -12.58 -8.00 -8.55
C SER A 139 -13.72 -8.90 -8.08
N PRO A 140 -13.46 -9.85 -7.17
CA PRO A 140 -14.50 -10.71 -6.61
C PRO A 140 -15.41 -9.92 -5.66
N ASP A 141 -16.70 -10.29 -5.62
CA ASP A 141 -17.76 -9.64 -4.83
C ASP A 141 -17.37 -9.43 -3.35
N ILE A 142 -16.59 -10.35 -2.78
CA ILE A 142 -16.11 -10.23 -1.40
C ILE A 142 -15.33 -8.94 -1.15
N LEU A 143 -14.60 -8.41 -2.13
CA LEU A 143 -13.91 -7.13 -1.99
C LEU A 143 -14.92 -5.98 -1.86
N PHE A 144 -15.98 -5.97 -2.65
CA PHE A 144 -17.03 -4.95 -2.59
C PHE A 144 -17.75 -4.99 -1.23
N HIS A 145 -18.06 -6.19 -0.73
CA HIS A 145 -18.61 -6.36 0.61
C HIS A 145 -17.68 -5.83 1.70
N LYS A 146 -16.36 -6.04 1.58
CA LYS A 146 -15.35 -5.52 2.53
C LYS A 146 -15.21 -4.00 2.47
N LEU A 147 -15.53 -3.40 1.33
CA LEU A 147 -15.54 -1.96 1.14
C LEU A 147 -16.88 -1.31 1.51
N ASP A 148 -17.92 -2.10 1.84
CA ASP A 148 -19.30 -1.64 2.06
C ASP A 148 -19.87 -0.89 0.83
N ILE A 149 -19.64 -1.46 -0.36
CA ILE A 149 -20.10 -0.92 -1.65
C ILE A 149 -20.89 -2.00 -2.39
N GLU A 150 -21.95 -1.62 -3.10
CA GLU A 150 -22.63 -2.53 -4.05
C GLU A 150 -21.74 -2.79 -5.29
N PRO A 151 -21.70 -4.04 -5.81
CA PRO A 151 -20.87 -4.40 -6.97
C PRO A 151 -21.21 -3.69 -8.28
#